data_AF-A0A917QM35-F1
#
_entry.id   AF-A0A917QM35-F1
#
_cell.length_a   1.000
_cell.length_b   1.000
_cell.length_c   1.000
_cell.angle_alpha   90.00
_cell.angle_beta   90.00
_cell.angle_gamma   90.00
#
_symmetry.space_group_name_H-M   'P 1'
#
loop_
_entity.id
_entity.type
_entity.pdbx_description
1 polymer ?
#
loop_
_entity_poly.entity_id
_entity_poly.type
_entity_poly.pdbx_seq_one_letter_code
_entity_poly.pdbx_strand_id
1 'polypeptide(L)' 'MIARPHSRACRPKYEPVTEQSAKSAVALLKEAGLPGHKYALDASVAEVALRQTPPVAIVTSDVDDLTKLCGNKVRLIAV' A
#
# COMPACT_ATOMS: atom_id res chain seq x y z
N MET A 1 -21.43 -2.78 36.06
CA MET A 1 -20.67 -1.70 35.41
C MET A 1 -19.72 -2.33 34.41
N ILE A 2 -19.94 -2.16 33.10
CA ILE A 2 -19.05 -2.70 32.07
C ILE A 2 -18.24 -1.52 31.54
N ALA A 3 -16.93 -1.53 31.77
CA ALA A 3 -16.02 -0.50 31.27
C ALA A 3 -16.00 -0.54 29.74
N ARG A 4 -16.47 0.52 29.09
CA ARG A 4 -16.30 0.70 27.64
C ARG A 4 -14.83 1.09 27.39
N PRO A 5 -14.02 0.28 26.69
CA PRO A 5 -12.68 0.70 26.33
C PRO A 5 -12.79 1.89 25.37
N HIS A 6 -12.24 3.03 25.79
CA HIS A 6 -12.08 4.18 24.93
C HIS A 6 -10.96 3.88 23.95
N SER A 7 -11.27 3.23 22.82
CA SER A 7 -10.33 3.12 21.73
C SER A 7 -10.07 4.53 21.21
N ARG A 8 -8.91 5.10 21.55
CA ARG A 8 -8.37 6.28 20.84
C ARG A 8 -8.10 5.85 19.41
N ALA A 9 -9.11 5.94 18.55
CA ALA A 9 -8.92 5.77 17.12
C ALA A 9 -8.09 6.96 16.64
N CYS A 10 -6.86 6.69 16.18
CA CYS A 10 -6.11 7.68 15.43
C CYS A 10 -6.85 7.88 14.09
N ARG A 11 -7.07 9.13 13.71
CA ARG A 11 -7.75 9.43 12.44
C ARG A 11 -6.85 9.00 11.29
N PRO A 12 -7.31 8.14 10.37
CA PRO A 12 -6.52 7.81 9.20
C PRO A 12 -6.30 9.05 8.34
N LYS A 13 -5.11 9.15 7.76
CA LYS A 13 -4.84 10.08 6.66
C LYS A 13 -5.15 9.36 5.35
N TYR A 14 -5.66 10.10 4.38
CA TYR A 14 -5.96 9.59 3.05
C TYR A 14 -4.94 10.13 2.06
N GLU A 15 -4.35 9.23 1.29
CA GLU A 15 -3.44 9.58 0.20
C GLU A 15 -4.23 9.61 -1.11
N PRO A 16 -4.27 10.74 -1.83
CA PRO A 16 -5.02 10.85 -3.06
C PRO A 16 -4.36 10.05 -4.19
N VAL A 17 -5.19 9.41 -5.01
CA VAL A 17 -4.76 8.85 -6.30
C VAL A 17 -4.95 9.93 -7.37
N THR A 18 -3.86 10.64 -7.66
CA THR A 18 -3.77 11.63 -8.73
C THR A 18 -3.41 10.96 -10.06
N GLU A 19 -3.48 11.71 -11.17
CA GLU A 19 -3.02 11.20 -12.47
C GLU A 19 -1.53 10.80 -12.43
N GLN A 20 -0.69 11.59 -11.75
CA GLN A 20 0.74 11.31 -11.65
C GLN A 20 1.03 10.06 -10.81
N SER A 21 0.29 9.85 -9.72
CA SER A 21 0.42 8.62 -8.93
C SER A 21 -0.11 7.41 -9.70
N ALA A 22 -1.20 7.56 -10.45
CA ALA A 22 -1.71 6.49 -11.31
C ALA A 22 -0.69 6.09 -12.39
N LYS A 23 -0.05 7.07 -13.05
CA LYS A 23 1.05 6.82 -14.01
C LYS A 23 2.22 6.09 -13.35
N SER A 24 2.57 6.45 -12.12
CA SER A 24 3.66 5.82 -11.37
C SER A 24 3.30 4.40 -10.95
N ALA A 25 2.06 4.14 -10.52
CA ALA A 25 1.54 2.79 -10.26
C ALA A 25 1.56 1.91 -11.52
N VAL A 26 1.17 2.45 -12.68
CA VAL A 26 1.28 1.74 -13.97
C VAL A 26 2.74 1.43 -14.32
N ALA A 27 3.69 2.31 -14.00
CA ALA A 27 5.11 2.03 -14.19
C ALA A 27 5.58 0.86 -13.32
N LEU A 28 5.16 0.78 -12.05
CA LEU A 28 5.46 -0.37 -11.17
C LEU A 28 4.91 -1.68 -11.75
N LEU A 29 3.68 -1.67 -12.27
CA LEU A 29 3.09 -2.85 -12.92
C LEU A 29 3.89 -3.30 -14.15
N LYS A 30 4.34 -2.35 -14.98
CA LYS A 30 5.17 -2.63 -16.15
C LYS A 30 6.52 -3.21 -15.76
N GLU A 31 7.17 -2.63 -14.75
CA GLU A 31 8.45 -3.10 -14.22
C GLU A 31 8.34 -4.51 -13.64
N ALA A 32 7.26 -4.79 -12.92
CA ALA A 32 6.98 -6.12 -12.35
C ALA A 32 6.40 -7.13 -13.36
N GLY A 33 6.07 -6.72 -14.58
CA GLY A 33 5.44 -7.57 -15.59
C GLY A 33 4.04 -8.05 -15.21
N LEU A 34 3.30 -7.29 -14.39
CA LEU A 34 2.00 -7.68 -13.84
C LEU A 34 0.83 -7.08 -14.64
N PRO A 35 -0.27 -7.85 -14.86
CA PRO A 35 -1.44 -7.34 -15.56
C PRO A 35 -2.23 -6.34 -14.72
N GLY A 36 -2.48 -5.15 -15.25
CA GLY A 36 -3.11 -4.07 -14.47
C GLY A 36 -4.54 -4.37 -13.97
N HIS A 37 -5.33 -5.17 -14.69
CA HIS A 37 -6.71 -5.47 -14.27
C HIS A 37 -6.81 -6.24 -12.95
N LYS A 38 -5.75 -6.96 -12.55
CA LYS A 38 -5.69 -7.67 -11.27
C LYS A 38 -5.00 -6.85 -10.18
N TYR A 39 -3.96 -6.10 -10.53
CA TYR A 39 -3.03 -5.51 -9.55
C TYR A 39 -3.11 -3.98 -9.42
N ALA A 40 -4.09 -3.30 -10.04
CA ALA A 40 -4.17 -1.84 -10.05
C ALA A 40 -4.27 -1.21 -8.64
N LEU A 41 -4.99 -1.87 -7.72
CA LEU A 41 -5.11 -1.40 -6.34
C LEU A 41 -3.78 -1.59 -5.60
N ASP A 42 -3.17 -2.78 -5.70
CA ASP A 42 -1.88 -3.07 -5.08
C ASP A 42 -0.78 -2.14 -5.57
N ALA A 43 -0.77 -1.83 -6.88
CA ALA A 43 0.17 -0.89 -7.46
C ALA A 43 -0.04 0.55 -6.96
N SER A 44 -1.28 0.95 -6.70
CA SER A 44 -1.57 2.26 -6.11
C SER A 44 -1.09 2.33 -4.65
N VAL A 45 -1.28 1.25 -3.87
CA VAL A 45 -0.79 1.17 -2.49
C VAL A 45 0.74 1.12 -2.46
N ALA A 46 1.36 0.35 -3.35
CA ALA A 46 2.82 0.26 -3.49
C ALA A 46 3.42 1.61 -3.89
N GLU A 47 2.81 2.33 -4.84
CA GLU A 47 3.24 3.68 -5.24
C GLU A 47 3.22 4.64 -4.05
N VAL A 48 2.11 4.68 -3.31
CA VAL A 48 1.97 5.53 -2.13
C VAL A 48 3.04 5.19 -1.10
N ALA A 49 3.32 3.91 -0.85
CA ALA A 49 4.32 3.47 0.11
C ALA A 49 5.74 3.83 -0.33
N LEU A 50 6.07 3.61 -1.61
CA LEU A 50 7.42 3.85 -2.15
C LEU A 50 7.78 5.32 -2.26
N ARG A 51 6.79 6.24 -2.33
CA ARG A 51 7.04 7.68 -2.31
C ARG A 51 7.20 8.28 -0.90
N GLN A 52 6.83 7.55 0.16
CA GLN A 52 7.01 8.05 1.52
C GLN A 52 8.48 7.96 1.96
N THR A 53 8.86 8.82 2.91
CA THR A 53 10.17 8.72 3.57
C THR A 53 10.24 7.44 4.41
N PRO A 54 11.23 6.55 4.19
CA PRO A 54 11.42 5.35 5.01
C PRO A 54 11.66 5.68 6.50
N PRO A 55 11.26 4.79 7.43
CA PRO A 55 10.69 3.45 7.21
C PRO A 55 9.17 3.45 6.98
N VAL A 56 8.70 2.58 6.07
CA VAL A 56 7.29 2.42 5.71
C VAL A 56 6.86 0.96 5.87
N ALA A 57 5.64 0.74 6.36
CA ALA A 57 5.04 -0.59 6.41
C ALA A 57 3.63 -0.61 5.78
N ILE A 58 3.29 -1.72 5.12
CA ILE A 58 1.94 -2.01 4.64
C ILE A 58 1.40 -3.20 5.43
N VAL A 59 0.17 -3.03 5.94
CA VAL A 59 -0.60 -4.09 6.59
C VAL A 59 -1.60 -4.63 5.58
N THR A 60 -1.53 -5.92 5.26
CA THR A 60 -2.35 -6.55 4.22
C THR A 60 -2.62 -8.02 4.55
N SER A 61 -3.78 -8.53 4.16
CA SER A 61 -4.09 -9.96 4.24
C SER A 61 -3.41 -10.78 3.14
N ASP A 62 -3.07 -10.14 2.01
CA ASP A 62 -2.35 -10.75 0.89
C ASP A 62 -1.02 -10.03 0.69
N VAL A 63 0.06 -10.69 1.12
CA VAL A 63 1.43 -10.15 1.07
C VAL A 63 2.12 -10.46 -0.26
N ASP A 64 1.67 -11.49 -0.98
CA ASP A 64 2.39 -11.99 -2.16
C ASP A 64 2.32 -10.99 -3.31
N ASP A 65 1.16 -10.35 -3.49
CA ASP A 65 0.94 -9.39 -4.56
C ASP A 65 1.72 -8.08 -4.32
N LEU A 66 1.78 -7.60 -3.06
CA LEU A 66 2.57 -6.41 -2.71
C LEU A 66 4.08 -6.66 -2.64
N THR A 67 4.52 -7.90 -2.38
CA THR A 67 5.94 -8.28 -2.43
C THR A 67 6.52 -8.09 -3.83
N LYS A 68 5.75 -8.47 -4.86
CA LYS A 68 6.15 -8.32 -6.27
C LYS A 68 6.35 -6.86 -6.69
N LEU A 69 5.63 -5.93 -6.06
CA LEU A 69 5.62 -4.51 -6.42
C LEU A 69 6.58 -3.67 -5.57
N CYS A 70 6.70 -3.94 -4.28
CA CYS A 70 7.51 -3.14 -3.35
C CYS A 70 8.95 -3.63 -3.23
N GLY A 71 9.23 -4.89 -3.59
CA GLY A 71 10.50 -5.53 -3.30
C GLY A 71 10.84 -5.46 -1.81
N ASN A 72 12.10 -5.18 -1.49
CA ASN A 72 12.60 -5.05 -0.12
C ASN A 72 12.55 -3.61 0.44
N LYS A 73 11.93 -2.66 -0.28
CA LYS A 73 11.91 -1.23 0.11
C LYS A 73 10.83 -0.90 1.14
N VAL A 74 9.81 -1.75 1.27
CA VAL A 74 8.67 -1.56 2.17
C VAL A 74 8.52 -2.80 3.05
N ARG A 75 8.24 -2.61 4.34
CA ARG A 75 7.98 -3.72 5.26
C ARG A 75 6.54 -4.21 5.09
N LEU A 76 6.34 -5.49 4.80
CA LEU A 76 5.00 -6.08 4.71
C LEU A 76 4.63 -6.79 6.02
N ILE A 77 3.39 -6.61 6.47
CA ILE A 77 2.83 -7.20 7.68
C ILE A 77 1.54 -7.92 7.30
N ALA A 78 1.53 -9.24 7.46
CA ALA A 78 0.34 -10.06 7.26
C ALA A 78 -0.67 -9.88 8.42
N VAL A 79 -1.96 -9.89 8.11
CA VAL A 79 -3.07 -9.89 9.08
C VAL A 79 -4.16 -10.89 8.73
#